data_AF-A0A953X1U5-F1
#
_entry.id   AF-A0A953X1U5-F1
#
_cell.length_a   1.000
_cell.length_b   1.000
_cell.length_c   1.000
_cell.angle_alpha   90.00
_cell.angle_beta   90.00
_cell.angle_gamma   90.00
#
_symmetry.space_group_name_H-M   'P 1'
#
loop_
_entity.id
_entity.type
_entity.pdbx_description
1 polymer ?
#
loop_
_entity_poly.entity_id
_entity_poly.type
_entity_poly.pdbx_seq_one_letter_code
_entity_poly.pdbx_strand_id
1 'polypeptide(L)'
;ADMGEMQMELPANTFPMMTGTGPYGPIEMGGMFSTLKVRKDLAPGDYRDPGWYEPPAGTQAQEVSVPNDAPRAPDARPDPPAAGTPSARKPMGHSHEGH
;
A
#
# COMPACT_ATOMS: atom_id res chain seq x y z
N ALA A 1 -5.06 12.03 8.10
CA ALA A 1 -5.61 11.33 9.27
C ALA A 1 -6.02 9.96 8.77
N ASP A 2 -5.11 9.00 8.96
CA ASP A 2 -5.16 7.69 8.34
C ASP A 2 -5.80 6.69 9.31
N MET A 3 -6.76 5.89 8.83
CA MET A 3 -7.52 4.96 9.68
C MET A 3 -6.74 3.68 10.03
N GLY A 4 -5.44 3.62 9.72
CA GLY A 4 -4.55 2.49 10.04
C GLY A 4 -3.89 2.53 11.42
N GLU A 5 -3.95 3.65 12.15
CA GLU A 5 -3.25 3.82 13.44
C GLU A 5 -4.08 3.36 14.66
N MET A 6 -5.35 3.03 14.46
CA MET A 6 -6.25 2.59 15.53
C MET A 6 -6.04 1.10 15.82
N GLN A 7 -5.04 0.81 16.66
CA GLN A 7 -4.76 -0.53 17.19
C GLN A 7 -5.95 -1.00 18.04
N MET A 8 -6.88 -1.75 17.45
CA MET A 8 -7.88 -2.50 18.23
C MET A 8 -7.25 -3.78 18.76
N GLU A 9 -7.43 -4.06 20.06
CA GLU A 9 -6.97 -5.30 20.68
C GLU A 9 -7.61 -6.50 19.95
N LEU A 10 -6.77 -7.29 19.27
CA LEU A 10 -7.20 -8.46 18.53
C LEU A 10 -7.54 -9.60 19.52
N PRO A 11 -8.63 -10.37 19.31
CA PRO A 11 -8.92 -11.55 20.12
C PRO A 11 -7.73 -12.52 20.12
N ALA A 12 -7.46 -13.16 21.26
CA ALA A 12 -6.26 -13.99 21.48
C ALA A 12 -6.04 -15.13 20.45
N ASN A 13 -7.06 -15.47 19.66
CA ASN A 13 -7.04 -16.56 18.68
C ASN A 13 -7.03 -16.09 17.22
N THR A 14 -6.82 -14.80 16.96
CA THR A 14 -6.73 -14.26 15.59
C THR A 14 -5.27 -13.97 15.29
N PHE A 15 -4.70 -14.67 14.29
CA PHE A 15 -3.41 -14.27 13.73
C PHE A 15 -3.55 -12.83 13.23
N PRO A 16 -2.58 -11.94 13.52
CA PRO A 16 -2.66 -10.56 13.06
C PRO A 16 -2.93 -10.55 11.56
N MET A 17 -4.10 -10.08 11.15
CA MET A 17 -4.32 -9.59 9.77
C MET A 17 -3.64 -8.23 9.60
N MET A 18 -2.57 -8.00 10.37
CA MET A 18 -1.95 -6.71 10.57
C MET A 18 -0.84 -6.56 9.55
N THR A 19 -0.92 -5.44 8.86
CA THR A 19 0.15 -4.87 8.07
C THR A 19 1.49 -4.94 8.83
N GLY A 20 2.58 -5.30 8.14
CA GLY A 20 3.91 -5.28 8.76
C GLY A 20 4.28 -3.88 9.21
N THR A 21 5.08 -3.73 10.26
CA THR A 21 5.67 -2.43 10.57
C THR A 21 6.98 -2.27 9.81
N GLY A 22 7.18 -1.15 9.12
CA GLY A 22 8.44 -0.78 8.46
C GLY A 22 9.03 0.51 9.05
N PRO A 23 10.26 0.90 8.64
CA PRO A 23 10.92 2.10 9.15
C PRO A 23 10.24 3.41 8.72
N TYR A 24 9.39 3.35 7.68
CA TYR A 24 8.68 4.50 7.12
C TYR A 24 7.15 4.34 7.18
N GLY A 25 6.66 3.47 8.06
CA GLY A 25 5.24 3.20 8.22
C GLY A 25 4.82 1.76 7.89
N PRO A 26 3.51 1.51 7.74
CA PRO A 26 2.98 0.18 7.51
C PRO A 26 3.45 -0.42 6.16
N ILE A 27 3.90 -1.67 6.19
CA ILE A 27 4.23 -2.50 5.03
C ILE A 27 2.95 -3.21 4.58
N GLU A 28 2.16 -2.52 3.76
CA GLU A 28 0.90 -3.02 3.20
C GLU A 28 1.15 -4.21 2.27
N MET A 29 1.10 -5.41 2.83
CA MET A 29 1.14 -6.65 2.08
C MET A 29 -0.12 -7.44 2.39
N GLY A 30 -1.05 -7.46 1.43
CA GLY A 30 -2.24 -8.29 1.51
C GLY A 30 -1.87 -9.78 1.57
N GLY A 31 -2.22 -10.47 2.65
CA GLY A 31 -1.99 -11.90 2.83
C GLY A 31 -0.82 -12.23 3.76
N MET A 32 -0.29 -13.46 3.66
CA MET A 32 0.85 -13.92 4.46
C MET A 32 2.15 -13.53 3.77
N PHE A 33 2.98 -12.73 4.43
CA PHE A 33 4.30 -12.38 3.95
C PHE A 33 5.36 -12.63 5.02
N SER A 34 6.61 -12.80 4.56
CA SER A 34 7.79 -12.95 5.42
C SER A 34 8.78 -11.85 5.11
N THR A 35 9.31 -11.19 6.15
CA THR A 35 10.39 -10.21 6.01
C THR A 35 11.72 -10.87 6.35
N LEU A 36 12.64 -10.96 5.39
CA LEU A 36 14.00 -11.45 5.59
C LEU A 36 14.98 -10.27 5.60
N LYS A 37 15.67 -10.06 6.73
CA LYS A 37 16.70 -9.02 6.87
C LYS A 37 18.08 -9.66 6.70
N VAL A 38 18.86 -9.19 5.73
CA VAL A 38 20.25 -9.63 5.50
C VAL A 38 21.21 -8.51 5.90
N ARG A 39 22.25 -8.85 6.68
CA ARG A 39 23.24 -7.89 7.19
C ARG A 39 24.65 -8.46 7.07
N LYS A 40 25.60 -7.61 6.68
CA LYS A 40 27.01 -7.98 6.53
C LYS A 40 27.71 -8.20 7.88
N ASP A 41 27.29 -7.47 8.91
CA ASP A 41 27.94 -7.45 10.23
C ASP A 41 27.26 -8.38 11.25
N LEU A 42 26.41 -9.30 10.78
CA LEU A 42 25.76 -10.28 11.65
C LEU A 42 26.74 -11.42 11.94
N ALA A 43 27.04 -11.64 13.23
CA ALA A 43 27.95 -12.70 13.64
C ALA A 43 27.35 -14.10 13.37
N PRO A 44 28.17 -15.12 13.08
CA PRO A 44 27.70 -16.49 12.95
C PRO A 44 26.98 -16.95 14.23
N GLY A 45 25.76 -17.49 14.07
CA GLY A 45 24.93 -17.93 15.20
C GLY A 45 24.23 -16.80 15.96
N ASP A 46 24.28 -15.56 15.48
CA ASP A 46 23.49 -14.46 16.02
C ASP A 46 22.10 -14.41 15.37
N TYR A 47 21.07 -14.70 16.17
CA TYR A 47 19.66 -14.74 15.74
C TYR A 47 18.85 -13.54 16.25
N ARG A 48 19.51 -12.54 16.85
CA ARG A 48 18.83 -11.32 17.31
C ARG A 48 18.35 -10.51 16.11
N ASP A 49 17.28 -9.75 16.28
CA ASP A 49 16.85 -8.81 15.24
C ASP A 49 17.92 -7.71 15.06
N PRO A 50 18.54 -7.59 13.89
CA PRO A 50 19.54 -6.55 13.64
C PRO A 50 18.93 -5.16 13.42
N GLY A 51 17.59 -5.02 13.52
CA GLY A 51 16.89 -3.77 13.28
C GLY A 51 16.76 -3.42 11.80
N TRP A 52 16.28 -2.22 11.51
CA TRP A 52 16.12 -1.73 10.12
C TRP A 52 17.46 -1.42 9.47
N TYR A 53 17.49 -1.42 8.13
CA TYR A 53 18.69 -1.06 7.41
C TYR A 53 18.87 0.44 7.47
N GLU A 54 20.02 0.90 7.96
CA GLU A 54 20.38 2.31 7.97
C GLU A 54 21.03 2.68 6.63
N PRO A 55 20.39 3.54 5.82
CA PRO A 55 20.98 4.01 4.58
C PRO A 55 22.23 4.84 4.85
N PRO A 56 23.27 4.78 4.01
CA PRO A 56 24.43 5.66 4.13
C PRO A 56 24.05 7.14 4.11
N ALA A 57 24.87 7.98 4.73
CA ALA A 57 24.64 9.43 4.76
C ALA A 57 24.50 10.01 3.34
N GLY A 58 23.46 10.81 3.13
CA GLY A 58 23.17 11.46 1.84
C GLY A 58 22.46 10.58 0.80
N THR A 59 22.14 9.31 1.09
CA THR A 59 21.40 8.46 0.14
C THR A 59 19.89 8.48 0.36
N GLN A 60 19.42 9.02 1.48
CA GLN A 60 17.99 9.19 1.71
C GLN A 60 17.45 10.35 0.89
N ALA A 61 16.26 10.16 0.32
CA ALA A 61 15.53 11.24 -0.31
C ALA A 61 15.18 12.31 0.73
N GLN A 62 15.36 13.57 0.35
CA GLN A 62 15.03 14.73 1.17
C GLN A 62 14.16 15.67 0.35
N GLU A 63 13.33 16.44 1.04
CA GLU A 63 12.58 17.51 0.41
C GLU A 63 13.54 18.54 -0.22
N VAL A 64 13.27 18.92 -1.46
CA VAL A 64 14.03 19.96 -2.15
C VAL A 64 13.41 21.32 -1.80
N SER A 65 14.22 22.24 -1.27
CA SER A 65 13.76 23.61 -0.93
C SER A 65 13.70 24.51 -2.17
N VAL A 66 13.01 24.05 -3.21
CA VAL A 66 12.67 24.85 -4.38
C VAL A 66 11.15 25.07 -4.39
N PRO A 67 10.66 26.24 -4.84
CA PRO A 67 9.24 26.43 -5.07
C PRO A 67 8.72 25.28 -5.92
N ASN A 68 7.61 24.67 -5.50
CA ASN A 68 6.93 23.62 -6.25
C ASN A 68 6.23 24.24 -7.47
N ASP A 69 7.03 24.75 -8.40
CA ASP A 69 6.62 25.24 -9.71
C ASP A 69 6.65 24.10 -10.75
N ALA A 70 6.71 22.83 -10.28
CA ALA A 70 6.57 21.69 -11.16
C ALA A 70 5.25 21.87 -11.94
N PRO A 71 5.31 22.01 -13.28
CA PRO A 71 4.10 22.24 -14.06
C PRO A 71 3.16 21.07 -13.77
N ARG A 72 1.96 21.40 -13.29
CA ARG A 72 0.91 20.41 -13.10
C ARG A 72 0.79 19.62 -14.39
N ALA A 73 0.90 18.29 -14.29
CA ALA A 73 0.64 17.43 -15.43
C ALA A 73 -0.70 17.87 -16.03
N PRO A 74 -0.78 18.08 -17.35
CA PRO A 74 -2.04 18.47 -17.98
C PRO A 74 -3.10 17.47 -17.55
N ASP A 75 -4.30 17.95 -17.21
CA ASP A 75 -5.41 17.06 -16.89
C ASP A 75 -5.48 16.00 -17.97
N ALA A 76 -5.49 14.73 -17.56
CA ALA A 76 -5.63 13.62 -18.48
C ALA A 76 -6.86 13.93 -19.33
N ARG A 77 -6.64 14.19 -20.63
CA ARG A 77 -7.76 14.34 -21.55
C ARG A 77 -8.57 13.04 -21.42
N PRO A 78 -9.90 13.12 -21.30
CA PRO A 78 -10.71 11.93 -21.41
C PRO A 78 -10.27 11.22 -22.69
N ASP A 79 -9.84 9.97 -22.57
CA ASP A 79 -9.60 9.16 -23.75
C ASP A 79 -10.86 9.22 -24.61
N PRO A 80 -10.75 9.49 -25.92
CA PRO A 80 -11.91 9.31 -26.79
C PRO A 80 -12.41 7.88 -26.56
N PRO A 81 -13.74 7.67 -26.45
CA PRO A 81 -14.26 6.33 -26.23
C PRO A 81 -13.68 5.43 -27.31
N ALA A 82 -12.97 4.37 -26.88
CA ALA A 82 -12.39 3.40 -27.80
C ALA A 82 -13.50 2.98 -28.78
N ALA A 83 -13.26 3.21 -30.08
CA ALA A 83 -14.19 2.80 -31.11
C ALA A 83 -14.35 1.27 -31.01
N GLY A 84 -15.49 0.83 -30.46
CA GLY A 84 -15.78 -0.59 -30.30
C GLY A 84 -16.32 -1.05 -28.94
N THR A 85 -16.64 -0.19 -27.98
CA THR A 85 -17.35 -0.65 -26.76
C THR A 85 -18.76 -1.14 -27.10
N PRO A 86 -19.08 -2.44 -26.92
CA PRO A 86 -20.44 -2.92 -27.13
C PRO A 86 -21.36 -2.39 -26.02
N SER A 87 -22.50 -1.81 -26.41
CA SER A 87 -23.53 -1.38 -25.48
C SER A 87 -24.30 -2.60 -24.95
N ALA A 88 -24.08 -2.94 -23.68
CA ALA A 88 -24.84 -3.97 -23.00
C ALA A 88 -26.21 -3.40 -22.59
N ARG A 89 -27.26 -3.80 -23.31
CA ARG A 89 -28.65 -3.50 -22.92
C ARG A 89 -29.06 -4.49 -21.84
N LYS A 90 -29.06 -4.06 -20.57
CA LYS A 90 -29.62 -4.87 -19.47
C LYS A 90 -31.09 -5.16 -19.80
N PRO A 91 -31.57 -6.41 -19.76
CA PRO A 91 -32.99 -6.67 -19.87
C PRO A 91 -33.71 -5.93 -18.74
N MET A 92 -34.80 -5.25 -19.07
CA MET A 92 -35.60 -4.56 -18.07
C MET A 92 -36.12 -5.61 -17.09
N GLY A 93 -35.81 -5.41 -15.80
CA GLY A 93 -36.25 -6.31 -14.74
C GLY A 93 -37.76 -6.46 -14.80
N HIS A 94 -38.25 -7.70 -14.82
CA HIS A 94 -39.65 -8.00 -14.64
C HIS A 94 -40.06 -7.56 -13.23
N SER A 95 -40.93 -6.56 -13.16
CA SER A 95 -41.66 -6.19 -11.95
C SER A 95 -42.55 -7.36 -11.53
N HIS A 96 -42.21 -8.01 -10.41
CA HIS A 96 -43.14 -8.91 -9.72
C HIS A 96 -44.06 -8.07 -8.85
N GLU A 97 -45.20 -7.72 -9.42
CA GLU A 97 -46.39 -7.31 -8.67
C GLU A 97 -47.14 -8.58 -8.29
N GLY A 98 -47.44 -8.77 -7.00
CA GLY A 98 -48.34 -9.84 -6.58
C GLY A 98 -48.22 -10.32 -5.14
N HIS A 99 -49.12 -9.75 -4.31
CA HIS A 99 -49.94 -10.38 -3.25
C HIS A 99 -49.33 -10.82 -1.91
#